data_AF-W6YN91-F1
#
_entry.id   AF-W6YN91-F1
#
_cell.length_a   1.000
_cell.length_b   1.000
_cell.length_c   1.000
_cell.angle_alpha   90.00
_cell.angle_beta   90.00
_cell.angle_gamma   90.00
#
_symmetry.space_group_name_H-M   'P 1'
#
loop_
_entity.id
_entity.type
_entity.pdbx_description
1 polymer ?
#
loop_
_entity_poly.entity_id
_entity_poly.type
_entity_poly.pdbx_seq_one_letter_code
_entity_poly.pdbx_strand_id
1 'polypeptide(L)'
;MTRLGFRNGIYHCEARIENSVVEWRFNSQGIPSLEPRQDHNGKPAESWLIEINTRPPGGDTCDFIETTWGVDYWALLLVTKLRDSSAWVHALSQPYRDGAQYYADKVWIIADWDPPKKGIWESGNITEELLQRRPDLAKHVSQHRTFAKKGDQLRHQSTGANSFVAYLHIFSRQNRPHLLELANEIRNELRIEIS
;
A
#
# COMPACT_ATOMS: atom_id res chain seq x y z
N MET A 1 -11.98 23.29 1.40
CA MET A 1 -12.55 22.85 0.10
C MET A 1 -13.65 23.78 -0.42
N THR A 2 -14.72 24.07 0.33
CA THR A 2 -15.78 24.99 -0.12
C THR A 2 -15.29 26.41 -0.41
N ARG A 3 -14.34 26.92 0.39
CA ARG A 3 -13.64 28.20 0.13
C ARG A 3 -12.81 28.20 -1.17
N LEU A 4 -12.49 27.02 -1.71
CA LEU A 4 -11.80 26.84 -3.00
C LEU A 4 -12.80 26.63 -4.16
N GLY A 5 -14.12 26.78 -3.93
CA GLY A 5 -15.16 26.61 -4.95
C GLY A 5 -15.61 25.17 -5.18
N PHE A 6 -14.98 24.19 -4.52
CA PHE A 6 -15.34 22.78 -4.63
C PHE A 6 -16.57 22.44 -3.79
N ARG A 7 -17.58 21.85 -4.44
CA ARG A 7 -18.83 21.43 -3.79
C ARG A 7 -18.93 19.91 -3.62
N ASN A 8 -18.36 19.14 -4.55
CA ASN A 8 -18.44 17.69 -4.58
C ASN A 8 -17.24 17.12 -5.38
N GLY A 9 -16.71 16.00 -4.92
CA GLY A 9 -15.53 15.34 -5.50
C GLY A 9 -14.85 14.43 -4.49
N ILE A 10 -13.86 13.67 -4.96
CA ILE A 10 -12.95 12.88 -4.12
C ILE A 10 -11.63 13.63 -4.04
N TYR A 11 -11.12 13.79 -2.82
CA TYR A 11 -9.88 14.48 -2.54
C TYR A 11 -8.95 13.56 -1.78
N HIS A 12 -7.85 13.18 -2.41
CA HIS A 12 -6.75 12.52 -1.73
C HIS A 12 -5.88 13.59 -1.08
N CYS A 13 -5.83 13.58 0.25
CA CYS A 13 -5.13 14.58 1.05
C CYS A 13 -3.95 13.93 1.78
N GLU A 14 -2.77 14.52 1.65
CA GLU A 14 -1.57 14.10 2.37
C GLU A 14 -1.25 15.12 3.45
N ALA A 15 -0.96 14.64 4.66
CA ALA A 15 -0.67 15.48 5.81
C ALA A 15 0.50 14.92 6.62
N ARG A 16 1.18 15.79 7.39
CA ARG A 16 2.14 15.40 8.43
C ARG A 16 1.52 15.58 9.80
N ILE A 17 1.93 14.72 10.73
CA ILE A 17 1.57 14.85 12.15
C ILE A 17 2.75 15.50 12.87
N GLU A 18 2.49 16.63 13.52
CA GLU A 18 3.39 17.28 14.46
C GLU A 18 3.03 16.85 15.90
N ASN A 19 4.02 16.81 16.80
CA ASN A 19 3.85 16.39 18.19
C ASN A 19 3.20 14.98 18.32
N SER A 20 3.49 14.08 17.38
CA SER A 20 3.04 12.69 17.45
C SER A 20 3.49 12.05 18.78
N VAL A 21 2.59 11.28 19.40
CA VAL A 21 2.88 10.48 20.61
C VAL A 21 3.55 9.14 20.29
N VAL A 22 3.69 8.82 19.00
CA VAL A 22 4.39 7.62 18.51
C VAL A 22 5.50 8.00 17.52
N GLU A 23 6.50 7.13 17.40
CA GLU A 23 7.58 7.23 16.43
C GLU A 23 7.88 5.88 15.76
N TRP A 24 8.55 5.93 14.62
CA TRP A 24 9.02 4.71 13.96
C TRP A 24 10.22 4.14 14.70
N ARG A 25 10.12 2.87 15.10
CA ARG A 25 11.22 2.08 15.65
C ARG A 25 11.34 0.76 14.90
N PHE A 26 12.53 0.18 14.91
CA PHE A 26 12.76 -1.16 14.37
C PHE A 26 12.78 -2.15 15.53
N ASN A 27 12.04 -3.25 15.39
CA ASN A 27 12.13 -4.35 16.35
C ASN A 27 13.46 -5.12 16.17
N SER A 28 13.70 -6.13 17.02
CA SER A 28 14.90 -6.98 16.96
C SER A 28 15.09 -7.73 15.63
N GLN A 29 14.03 -7.85 14.82
CA GLN A 29 14.06 -8.48 13.49
C GLN A 29 14.19 -7.46 12.36
N GLY A 30 14.39 -6.17 12.65
CA GLY A 30 14.51 -5.11 11.65
C GLY A 30 13.18 -4.70 11.01
N ILE A 31 12.05 -5.05 11.61
CA ILE A 31 10.71 -4.69 11.10
C ILE A 31 10.30 -3.33 11.67
N PRO A 32 9.94 -2.33 10.83
CA PRO A 32 9.53 -1.02 11.29
C PRO A 32 8.11 -1.05 11.90
N SER A 33 7.98 -0.49 13.10
CA SER A 33 6.72 -0.42 13.85
C SER A 33 6.55 0.97 14.48
N LEU A 34 5.30 1.38 14.72
CA LEU A 34 5.00 2.63 15.44
C LEU A 34 4.92 2.31 16.92
N GLU A 35 5.78 2.95 17.71
CA GLU A 35 5.88 2.73 19.15
C GLU A 35 5.72 4.04 19.91
N PRO A 36 5.20 4.01 21.16
CA PRO A 36 5.09 5.21 21.98
C PRO A 36 6.43 5.92 22.15
N ARG A 37 6.42 7.25 22.02
CA ARG A 37 7.58 8.09 22.33
C ARG A 37 7.79 8.19 23.83
N GLN A 38 9.03 8.07 24.26
CA GLN A 38 9.39 8.27 25.68
C GLN A 38 9.52 9.77 26.03
N ASP A 39 9.75 10.62 25.03
CA ASP A 39 10.14 12.03 25.17
C ASP A 39 9.07 13.01 24.67
N HIS A 40 7.78 12.62 24.69
CA HIS A 40 6.73 13.51 24.18
C HIS A 40 6.61 14.78 25.04
N ASN A 41 6.58 15.94 24.38
CA ASN A 41 6.60 17.28 25.02
C ASN A 41 5.26 17.70 25.65
N GLY A 42 4.33 16.75 25.85
CA GLY A 42 2.98 16.99 26.35
C GLY A 42 2.05 17.79 25.43
N LYS A 43 2.53 18.28 24.27
CA LYS A 43 1.68 19.00 23.30
C LYS A 43 0.73 18.02 22.61
N PRO A 44 -0.51 18.46 22.28
CA PRO A 44 -1.42 17.63 21.49
C PRO A 44 -0.85 17.38 20.09
N ALA A 45 -1.15 16.21 19.53
CA ALA A 45 -0.81 15.91 18.15
C ALA A 45 -1.63 16.79 17.19
N GLU A 46 -0.97 17.41 16.23
CA GLU A 46 -1.60 18.30 15.24
C GLU A 46 -1.29 17.80 13.82
N SER A 47 -2.26 17.91 12.92
CA SER A 47 -2.07 17.52 11.51
C SER A 47 -1.95 18.75 10.61
N TRP A 48 -0.92 18.78 9.77
CA TRP A 48 -0.68 19.83 8.79
C TRP A 48 -0.81 19.27 7.39
N LEU A 49 -1.72 19.83 6.61
CA LEU A 49 -1.95 19.44 5.21
C LEU A 49 -0.78 19.85 4.33
N ILE A 50 -0.30 18.94 3.49
CA ILE A 50 0.85 19.14 2.60
C ILE A 50 0.39 19.18 1.15
N GLU A 51 -0.50 18.26 0.77
CA GLU A 51 -0.95 18.12 -0.60
C GLU A 51 -2.44 17.78 -0.67
N ILE A 52 -3.10 18.30 -1.71
CA ILE A 52 -4.47 17.96 -2.09
C ILE A 52 -4.45 17.54 -3.57
N ASN A 53 -4.79 16.28 -3.81
CA ASN A 53 -5.03 15.75 -5.15
C ASN A 53 -6.54 15.70 -5.40
N THR A 54 -7.04 16.34 -6.45
CA THR A 54 -8.46 16.32 -6.85
C THR A 54 -8.80 15.06 -7.66
N ARG A 55 -8.45 13.90 -7.10
CA ARG A 55 -8.66 12.57 -7.67
C ARG A 55 -8.66 11.54 -6.53
N PRO A 56 -9.19 10.32 -6.77
CA PRO A 56 -8.86 9.17 -5.93
C PRO A 56 -7.34 9.01 -5.78
N PRO A 57 -6.88 8.39 -4.68
CA PRO A 57 -5.48 8.01 -4.53
C PRO A 57 -5.08 7.01 -5.63
N GLY A 58 -3.80 6.64 -5.70
CA GLY A 58 -3.34 5.64 -6.67
C GLY A 58 -4.20 4.35 -6.59
N GLY A 59 -4.29 3.61 -7.71
CA GLY A 59 -5.12 2.39 -7.79
C GLY A 59 -4.86 1.44 -6.62
N ASP A 60 -3.59 1.30 -6.24
CA ASP A 60 -3.13 0.54 -5.09
C ASP A 60 -3.79 0.88 -3.76
N THR A 61 -4.02 2.16 -3.49
CA THR A 61 -4.69 2.62 -2.27
C THR A 61 -6.19 2.44 -2.38
N CYS A 62 -6.76 2.64 -3.58
CA CYS A 62 -8.18 2.39 -3.83
C CYS A 62 -8.52 0.91 -3.57
N ASP A 63 -7.68 -0.02 -4.04
CA ASP A 63 -7.88 -1.47 -3.83
C ASP A 63 -7.93 -1.82 -2.34
N PHE A 64 -7.06 -1.22 -1.51
CA PHE A 64 -7.10 -1.45 -0.07
C PHE A 64 -8.36 -0.88 0.58
N ILE A 65 -8.81 0.31 0.19
CA ILE A 65 -10.03 0.90 0.74
C ILE A 65 -11.25 0.07 0.35
N GLU A 66 -11.35 -0.33 -0.92
CA GLU A 66 -12.44 -1.18 -1.40
C GLU A 66 -12.49 -2.50 -0.61
N THR A 67 -11.36 -3.21 -0.55
CA THR A 67 -11.36 -4.54 0.04
C THR A 67 -11.44 -4.52 1.58
N THR A 68 -10.83 -3.52 2.23
CA THR A 68 -10.79 -3.43 3.71
C THR A 68 -12.03 -2.75 4.30
N TRP A 69 -12.57 -1.74 3.62
CA TRP A 69 -13.69 -0.90 4.11
C TRP A 69 -14.98 -1.07 3.31
N GLY A 70 -14.94 -1.71 2.13
CA GLY A 70 -16.13 -1.92 1.30
C GLY A 70 -16.51 -0.71 0.46
N VAL A 71 -15.61 0.27 0.31
CA VAL A 71 -15.90 1.53 -0.38
C VAL A 71 -15.07 1.64 -1.66
N ASP A 72 -15.74 1.60 -2.81
CA ASP A 72 -15.12 1.77 -4.12
C ASP A 72 -15.03 3.27 -4.48
N TYR A 73 -13.81 3.82 -4.40
CA TYR A 73 -13.53 5.22 -4.73
C TYR A 73 -13.65 5.53 -6.22
N TRP A 74 -13.48 4.55 -7.12
CA TRP A 74 -13.69 4.75 -8.55
C TRP A 74 -15.18 4.82 -8.86
N ALA A 75 -15.99 3.92 -8.31
CA ALA A 75 -17.45 4.00 -8.41
C ALA A 75 -17.97 5.33 -7.84
N LEU A 76 -17.48 5.73 -6.66
CA LEU A 76 -17.84 7.03 -6.07
C LEU A 76 -17.51 8.20 -6.98
N LEU A 77 -16.33 8.20 -7.63
CA LEU A 77 -15.96 9.23 -8.58
C LEU A 77 -16.95 9.31 -9.75
N LEU A 78 -17.34 8.15 -10.30
CA LEU A 78 -18.29 8.07 -11.42
C LEU A 78 -19.68 8.57 -11.03
N VAL A 79 -20.22 8.15 -9.88
CA VAL A 79 -21.58 8.55 -9.46
C VAL A 79 -21.68 10.03 -9.13
N THR A 80 -20.57 10.73 -8.85
CA THR A 80 -20.60 12.19 -8.65
C THR A 80 -21.13 12.96 -9.87
N LYS A 81 -21.12 12.34 -11.06
CA LYS A 81 -21.58 12.93 -12.32
C LYS A 81 -23.02 12.55 -12.70
N LEU A 82 -23.66 11.66 -11.95
CA LEU A 82 -25.03 11.21 -12.22
C LEU A 82 -26.07 12.19 -11.67
N ARG A 83 -27.32 12.06 -12.14
CA ARG A 83 -28.47 12.70 -11.48
C ARG A 83 -28.62 12.12 -10.07
N ASP A 84 -29.09 12.93 -9.13
CA ASP A 84 -29.22 12.57 -7.72
C ASP A 84 -27.91 12.05 -7.09
N SER A 85 -26.77 12.58 -7.56
CA SER A 85 -25.44 12.14 -7.13
C SER A 85 -25.26 12.19 -5.61
N SER A 86 -25.88 13.13 -4.90
CA SER A 86 -25.84 13.17 -3.44
C SER A 86 -26.41 11.91 -2.79
N ALA A 87 -27.51 11.35 -3.31
CA ALA A 87 -28.11 10.12 -2.79
C ALA A 87 -27.21 8.91 -3.09
N TRP A 88 -26.67 8.81 -4.30
CA TRP A 88 -25.76 7.73 -4.69
C TRP A 88 -24.44 7.76 -3.93
N VAL A 89 -23.83 8.95 -3.83
CA VAL A 89 -22.60 9.14 -3.04
C VAL A 89 -22.86 8.73 -1.59
N HIS A 90 -23.98 9.18 -1.00
CA HIS A 90 -24.31 8.79 0.37
C HIS A 90 -24.48 7.28 0.52
N ALA A 91 -25.20 6.62 -0.39
CA ALA A 91 -25.43 5.18 -0.33
C ALA A 91 -24.15 4.35 -0.51
N LEU A 92 -23.26 4.76 -1.42
CA LEU A 92 -22.05 4.02 -1.78
C LEU A 92 -20.81 4.39 -0.96
N SER A 93 -20.84 5.49 -0.20
CA SER A 93 -19.74 5.89 0.69
C SER A 93 -19.80 5.24 2.07
N GLN A 94 -20.73 4.30 2.29
CA GLN A 94 -20.89 3.64 3.57
C GLN A 94 -19.86 2.52 3.71
N PRO A 95 -18.97 2.58 4.70
CA PRO A 95 -18.08 1.45 4.97
C PRO A 95 -18.87 0.26 5.52
N TYR A 96 -18.21 -0.89 5.64
CA TYR A 96 -18.73 -2.00 6.43
C TYR A 96 -19.15 -1.54 7.83
N ARG A 97 -20.22 -2.16 8.35
CA ARG A 97 -20.83 -1.79 9.64
C ARG A 97 -19.83 -1.73 10.80
N ASP A 98 -18.89 -2.67 10.82
CA ASP A 98 -17.89 -2.80 11.89
C ASP A 98 -16.54 -2.16 11.52
N GLY A 99 -16.51 -1.32 10.47
CA GLY A 99 -15.30 -0.65 9.97
C GLY A 99 -14.37 -1.58 9.20
N ALA A 100 -13.07 -1.35 9.30
CA ALA A 100 -12.04 -2.14 8.62
C ALA A 100 -12.12 -3.63 8.97
N GLN A 101 -12.17 -4.50 7.96
CA GLN A 101 -12.35 -5.94 8.16
C GLN A 101 -11.05 -6.69 8.47
N TYR A 102 -9.90 -6.07 8.24
CA TYR A 102 -8.57 -6.62 8.47
C TYR A 102 -7.49 -5.53 8.40
N TYR A 103 -6.28 -5.88 8.82
CA TYR A 103 -5.08 -5.10 8.56
C TYR A 103 -4.53 -5.48 7.19
N ALA A 104 -4.15 -4.50 6.37
CA ALA A 104 -3.67 -4.72 5.00
C ALA A 104 -2.38 -3.95 4.72
N ASP A 105 -1.50 -4.53 3.92
CA ASP A 105 -0.27 -3.89 3.46
C ASP A 105 0.12 -4.37 2.06
N LYS A 106 0.98 -3.62 1.38
CA LYS A 106 1.54 -3.94 0.07
C LYS A 106 3.02 -4.23 0.19
N VAL A 107 3.40 -5.45 -0.14
CA VAL A 107 4.81 -5.79 -0.32
C VAL A 107 5.23 -5.38 -1.73
N TRP A 108 5.87 -4.22 -1.83
CA TRP A 108 6.50 -3.75 -3.06
C TRP A 108 7.83 -4.47 -3.30
N ILE A 109 7.97 -5.11 -4.46
CA ILE A 109 9.20 -5.77 -4.88
C ILE A 109 9.88 -4.92 -5.93
N ILE A 110 11.05 -4.41 -5.55
CA ILE A 110 11.88 -3.55 -6.37
C ILE A 110 13.08 -4.38 -6.79
N ALA A 111 13.38 -4.39 -8.09
CA ALA A 111 14.61 -4.99 -8.56
C ALA A 111 15.81 -4.14 -8.16
N ASP A 112 16.83 -4.80 -7.65
CA ASP A 112 18.11 -4.21 -7.29
C ASP A 112 19.24 -5.17 -7.64
N TRP A 113 20.37 -4.65 -8.11
CA TRP A 113 21.54 -5.46 -8.46
C TRP A 113 22.81 -4.63 -8.46
N ASP A 114 23.89 -5.26 -7.99
CA ASP A 114 25.22 -4.64 -8.04
C ASP A 114 25.92 -4.89 -9.38
N PRO A 115 26.81 -3.98 -9.81
CA PRO A 115 27.79 -4.28 -10.86
C PRO A 115 28.58 -5.56 -10.52
N PRO A 116 28.90 -6.42 -11.52
CA PRO A 116 28.84 -6.20 -12.96
C PRO A 116 27.55 -6.70 -13.64
N LYS A 117 26.47 -6.95 -12.89
CA LYS A 117 25.22 -7.45 -13.48
C LYS A 117 24.62 -6.46 -14.48
N LYS A 118 24.08 -6.99 -15.58
CA LYS A 118 23.52 -6.20 -16.68
C LYS A 118 22.09 -5.73 -16.41
N GLY A 119 21.43 -6.26 -15.40
CA GLY A 119 20.04 -5.96 -15.09
C GLY A 119 19.06 -6.75 -15.93
N ILE A 120 19.40 -7.96 -16.38
CA ILE A 120 18.46 -8.83 -17.09
C ILE A 120 17.67 -9.66 -16.08
N TRP A 121 16.34 -9.60 -16.14
CA TRP A 121 15.48 -10.41 -15.28
C TRP A 121 15.51 -11.88 -15.71
N GLU A 122 16.09 -12.75 -14.89
CA GLU A 122 16.17 -14.19 -15.20
C GLU A 122 15.02 -15.00 -14.59
N SER A 123 14.29 -14.37 -13.67
CA SER A 123 13.23 -15.01 -12.90
C SER A 123 11.95 -15.20 -13.73
N GLY A 124 11.15 -16.19 -13.36
CA GLY A 124 9.77 -16.35 -13.84
C GLY A 124 8.79 -15.44 -13.10
N ASN A 125 7.56 -15.93 -12.91
CA ASN A 125 6.58 -15.28 -12.04
C ASN A 125 6.91 -15.57 -10.57
N ILE A 126 7.67 -14.66 -9.95
CA ILE A 126 8.15 -14.81 -8.57
C ILE A 126 7.02 -14.84 -7.53
N THR A 127 5.87 -14.20 -7.83
CA THR A 127 4.74 -14.21 -6.91
C THR A 127 4.00 -15.55 -6.96
N GLU A 128 3.74 -16.10 -8.15
CA GLU A 128 3.12 -17.43 -8.26
C GLU A 128 4.01 -18.53 -7.70
N GLU A 129 5.32 -18.48 -7.97
CA GLU A 129 6.30 -19.43 -7.40
C GLU A 129 6.25 -19.42 -5.88
N LEU A 130 6.30 -18.24 -5.26
CA LEU A 130 6.24 -18.10 -3.81
C LEU A 130 4.96 -18.71 -3.24
N LEU A 131 3.81 -18.41 -3.84
CA LEU A 131 2.52 -18.88 -3.31
C LEU A 131 2.32 -20.38 -3.47
N GLN A 132 2.87 -20.99 -4.53
CA GLN A 132 2.89 -22.45 -4.70
C GLN A 132 3.79 -23.13 -3.66
N ARG A 133 4.96 -22.55 -3.39
CA ARG A 133 5.95 -23.10 -2.44
C ARG A 133 5.58 -22.85 -0.98
N ARG A 134 4.94 -21.73 -0.67
CA ARG A 134 4.52 -21.29 0.67
C ARG A 134 3.00 -21.11 0.73
N PRO A 135 2.22 -22.20 0.69
CA PRO A 135 0.75 -22.13 0.78
C PRO A 135 0.27 -21.52 2.10
N ASP A 136 1.09 -21.58 3.14
CA ASP A 136 0.83 -20.95 4.43
C ASP A 136 0.91 -19.41 4.38
N LEU A 137 1.74 -18.84 3.50
CA LEU A 137 1.73 -17.40 3.19
C LEU A 137 0.60 -17.05 2.21
N ALA A 138 0.32 -17.95 1.26
CA ALA A 138 -0.69 -17.72 0.22
C ALA A 138 -2.09 -17.44 0.77
N LYS A 139 -2.46 -18.06 1.90
CA LYS A 139 -3.74 -17.80 2.58
C LYS A 139 -3.90 -16.36 3.08
N HIS A 140 -2.80 -15.59 3.14
CA HIS A 140 -2.76 -14.20 3.58
C HIS A 140 -2.58 -13.20 2.41
N VAL A 141 -2.63 -13.67 1.16
CA VAL A 141 -2.46 -12.84 -0.04
C VAL A 141 -3.81 -12.70 -0.74
N SER A 142 -4.29 -11.46 -0.90
CA SER A 142 -5.54 -11.18 -1.60
C SER A 142 -5.33 -10.92 -3.10
N GLN A 143 -4.20 -10.34 -3.46
CA GLN A 143 -3.80 -10.07 -4.84
C GLN A 143 -2.29 -10.14 -4.98
N HIS A 144 -1.80 -10.53 -6.14
CA HIS A 144 -0.38 -10.51 -6.45
C HIS A 144 -0.16 -10.32 -7.95
N ARG A 145 1.01 -9.79 -8.31
CA ARG A 145 1.41 -9.66 -9.70
C ARG A 145 2.92 -9.57 -9.84
N THR A 146 3.47 -10.29 -10.80
CA THR A 146 4.81 -10.03 -11.34
C THR A 146 4.68 -9.35 -12.70
N PHE A 147 5.29 -8.19 -12.87
CA PHE A 147 5.28 -7.42 -14.12
C PHE A 147 6.44 -7.83 -15.04
N ALA A 148 7.62 -8.05 -14.45
CA ALA A 148 8.81 -8.45 -15.19
C ALA A 148 8.67 -9.86 -15.74
N LYS A 149 9.13 -10.06 -16.97
CA LYS A 149 9.20 -11.35 -17.64
C LYS A 149 10.66 -11.73 -17.84
N LYS A 150 10.90 -13.04 -17.89
CA LYS A 150 12.26 -13.55 -18.14
C LYS A 150 12.82 -12.96 -19.44
N GLY A 151 14.01 -12.38 -19.36
CA GLY A 151 14.69 -11.67 -20.45
C GLY A 151 14.44 -10.17 -20.50
N ASP A 152 13.57 -9.61 -19.65
CA ASP A 152 13.36 -8.16 -19.60
C ASP A 152 14.63 -7.42 -19.13
N GLN A 153 14.99 -6.35 -19.83
CA GLN A 153 16.05 -5.44 -19.42
C GLN A 153 15.50 -4.44 -18.40
N LEU A 154 15.97 -4.55 -17.16
CA LEU A 154 15.60 -3.68 -16.07
C LEU A 154 16.44 -2.41 -16.07
N ARG A 155 15.87 -1.35 -15.47
CA ARG A 155 16.56 -0.07 -15.23
C ARG A 155 17.09 -0.04 -13.81
N HIS A 156 18.37 0.27 -13.66
CA HIS A 156 19.02 0.32 -12.35
C HIS A 156 18.46 1.49 -11.52
N GLN A 157 18.36 1.31 -10.20
CA GLN A 157 17.73 2.29 -9.30
C GLN A 157 18.43 3.66 -9.33
N SER A 158 19.75 3.68 -9.54
CA SER A 158 20.54 4.90 -9.66
C SER A 158 20.13 5.82 -10.81
N THR A 159 19.37 5.32 -11.78
CA THR A 159 18.86 6.14 -12.90
C THR A 159 17.67 7.02 -12.51
N GLY A 160 17.09 6.83 -11.32
CA GLY A 160 15.86 7.50 -10.90
C GLY A 160 14.60 6.97 -11.60
N ALA A 161 14.73 5.94 -12.43
CA ALA A 161 13.60 5.27 -13.05
C ALA A 161 12.98 4.24 -12.09
N ASN A 162 11.69 3.98 -12.26
CA ASN A 162 10.99 2.96 -11.48
C ASN A 162 11.52 1.55 -11.84
N SER A 163 12.01 0.84 -10.83
CA SER A 163 12.53 -0.54 -10.89
C SER A 163 11.59 -1.56 -10.23
N PHE A 164 10.32 -1.21 -10.08
CA PHE A 164 9.29 -2.09 -9.56
C PHE A 164 9.01 -3.26 -10.50
N VAL A 165 9.04 -4.47 -9.95
CA VAL A 165 8.90 -5.72 -10.72
C VAL A 165 7.74 -6.59 -10.27
N ALA A 166 7.28 -6.47 -9.02
CA ALA A 166 6.15 -7.25 -8.52
C ALA A 166 5.52 -6.66 -7.26
N TYR A 167 4.26 -7.00 -6.98
CA TYR A 167 3.65 -6.75 -5.68
C TYR A 167 2.90 -7.97 -5.13
N LEU A 168 2.71 -7.96 -3.82
CA LEU A 168 1.69 -8.75 -3.13
C LEU A 168 0.86 -7.84 -2.21
N HIS A 169 -0.47 -7.92 -2.32
CA HIS A 169 -1.38 -7.36 -1.32
C HIS A 169 -1.59 -8.43 -0.26
N ILE A 170 -1.23 -8.09 0.97
CA ILE A 170 -1.30 -9.02 2.10
C ILE A 170 -2.28 -8.50 3.13
N PHE A 171 -2.87 -9.43 3.88
CA PHE A 171 -3.81 -9.11 4.94
C PHE A 171 -3.67 -10.01 6.16
N SER A 172 -4.04 -9.45 7.31
CA SER A 172 -4.09 -10.13 8.59
C SER A 172 -5.39 -9.76 9.31
N ARG A 173 -6.14 -10.76 9.74
CA ARG A 173 -7.31 -10.59 10.61
C ARG A 173 -6.96 -10.60 12.11
N GLN A 174 -5.68 -10.78 12.45
CA GLN A 174 -5.24 -10.89 13.85
C GLN A 174 -4.91 -9.51 14.42
N ASN A 175 -3.82 -8.92 13.95
CA ASN A 175 -3.32 -7.62 14.38
C ASN A 175 -2.28 -7.10 13.37
N ARG A 176 -1.86 -5.84 13.55
CA ARG A 176 -0.84 -5.18 12.73
C ARG A 176 0.56 -5.82 12.85
N PRO A 177 1.08 -6.19 14.04
CA PRO A 177 2.36 -6.90 14.13
C PRO A 177 2.44 -8.15 13.26
N HIS A 178 1.42 -9.02 13.32
CA HIS A 178 1.34 -10.23 12.50
C HIS A 178 1.38 -9.91 10.99
N LEU A 179 0.73 -8.83 10.55
CA LEU A 179 0.81 -8.38 9.15
C LEU A 179 2.24 -8.00 8.74
N LEU A 180 2.96 -7.28 9.61
CA LEU A 180 4.32 -6.85 9.32
C LEU A 180 5.32 -8.02 9.32
N GLU A 181 5.09 -9.01 10.19
CA GLU A 181 5.83 -10.28 10.18
C GLU A 181 5.62 -11.03 8.86
N LEU A 182 4.38 -11.15 8.38
CA LEU A 182 4.08 -11.71 7.06
C LEU A 182 4.79 -10.94 5.93
N ALA A 183 4.78 -9.60 5.99
CA ALA A 183 5.45 -8.75 5.01
C ALA A 183 6.97 -8.99 4.98
N ASN A 184 7.59 -9.20 6.13
CA ASN A 184 9.01 -9.50 6.26
C ASN A 184 9.33 -10.90 5.75
N GLU A 185 8.52 -11.89 6.13
CA GLU A 185 8.70 -13.28 5.72
C GLU A 185 8.57 -13.44 4.20
N ILE A 186 7.58 -12.80 3.58
CA ILE A 186 7.45 -12.77 2.11
C ILE A 186 8.72 -12.22 1.45
N ARG A 187 9.29 -11.13 1.96
CA ARG A 187 10.53 -10.56 1.42
C ARG A 187 11.71 -11.53 1.51
N ASN A 188 11.82 -12.24 2.63
CA ASN A 188 12.90 -13.22 2.85
C ASN A 188 12.76 -14.48 1.99
N GLU A 189 11.53 -14.86 1.65
CA GLU A 189 11.23 -16.07 0.89
C GLU A 189 11.23 -15.86 -0.63
N LEU A 190 11.26 -14.62 -1.10
CA LEU A 190 11.29 -14.32 -2.52
C LEU A 190 12.63 -14.75 -3.14
N ARG A 191 12.53 -15.42 -4.28
CA ARG A 191 13.68 -15.87 -5.07
C ARG A 191 13.76 -15.03 -6.33
N ILE A 192 14.76 -14.15 -6.37
CA ILE A 192 14.97 -13.21 -7.47
C ILE A 192 16.37 -13.42 -8.04
N GLU A 193 16.41 -13.71 -9.33
CA GLU A 193 17.61 -13.81 -10.13
C GLU A 193 17.66 -12.71 -11.19
N ILE A 194 18.77 -11.98 -11.20
CA ILE A 194 19.11 -10.91 -12.14
C ILE A 194 20.56 -11.11 -12.58
N SER A 195 20.81 -11.09 -13.90
CA SER A 195 22.14 -11.22 -14.52
C SER A 195 22.70 -9.90 -15.05
#